data_AF-A0A392SY31-F1
#
_entry.id   AF-A0A392SY31-F1
#
_cell.length_a   1.000
_cell.length_b   1.000
_cell.length_c   1.000
_cell.angle_alpha   90.00
_cell.angle_beta   90.00
_cell.angle_gamma   90.00
#
_symmetry.space_group_name_H-M   'P 1'
#
loop_
_entity.id
_entity.type
_entity.pdbx_description
1 polymer ?
#
loop_
_entity_poly.entity_id
_entity_poly.type
_entity_poly.pdbx_seq_one_letter_code
_entity_poly.pdbx_strand_id
1 'polypeptide(L)' 'MLKAFMVTVHPPKPMNLKGVIWQPPPPQWIKCNTDGATTPTASACGGIFRNSNAEFLC' A
#
# COMPACT_ATOMS: atom_id res chain seq x y z
N MET A 1 -18.28 -6.52 1.67
CA MET A 1 -16.82 -6.59 1.93
C MET A 1 -16.43 -5.91 3.24
N LEU A 2 -16.60 -4.58 3.42
CA LEU A 2 -16.14 -3.87 4.64
C LEU A 2 -16.68 -4.43 5.98
N LYS A 3 -17.94 -4.87 6.04
CA LYS A 3 -18.51 -5.47 7.27
C LYS A 3 -17.76 -6.72 7.76
N ALA A 4 -17.13 -7.49 6.86
CA ALA A 4 -16.36 -8.67 7.22
C ALA A 4 -15.08 -8.33 8.00
N PHE A 5 -14.58 -7.10 7.87
CA PHE A 5 -13.40 -6.61 8.56
C PHE A 5 -13.73 -5.94 9.91
N MET A 6 -14.99 -6.01 10.36
CA MET A 6 -15.46 -5.37 11.60
C MET A 6 -15.15 -3.87 11.69
N VAL A 7 -15.02 -3.19 10.54
CA VAL A 7 -14.77 -1.75 10.51
C VAL A 7 -16.08 -0.97 10.57
N THR A 8 -16.06 0.17 11.25
CA THR A 8 -17.18 1.12 11.30
C THR A 8 -17.45 1.64 9.89
N VAL A 9 -18.64 1.37 9.35
CA VAL A 9 -19.03 1.80 7.98
C VAL A 9 -19.21 3.31 7.89
N HIS A 10 -19.55 3.96 9.01
CA HIS A 10 -19.69 5.42 9.13
C HIS A 10 -18.77 5.93 10.24
N PRO A 11 -17.45 6.01 9.99
CA PRO A 11 -16.52 6.52 10.99
C PRO A 11 -16.84 8.00 11.30
N PRO A 12 -16.71 8.43 12.56
CA PRO A 12 -16.88 9.83 12.92
C PRO A 12 -15.84 10.70 12.22
N LYS A 13 -16.18 11.98 12.03
CA LYS A 13 -15.26 12.95 11.42
C LYS A 13 -13.97 12.99 12.25
N PRO A 14 -12.78 12.78 11.65
CA PRO A 14 -11.54 12.74 12.41
C PRO A 14 -11.30 14.11 13.06
N MET A 15 -10.98 14.12 14.36
CA MET A 15 -10.68 15.36 15.10
C MET A 15 -9.41 16.05 14.58
N ASN A 16 -8.47 15.28 14.02
CA ASN A 16 -7.23 15.78 13.44
C ASN A 16 -7.06 15.19 12.03
N LEU A 17 -7.09 16.04 11.02
CA LEU A 17 -6.76 15.65 9.65
C LEU A 17 -5.30 15.99 9.38
N LYS A 18 -4.41 15.00 9.43
CA LYS A 18 -3.01 15.19 9.05
C LYS A 18 -2.88 14.96 7.54
N GLY A 19 -2.60 16.03 6.79
CA GLY A 19 -2.23 15.91 5.38
C GLY A 19 -0.93 15.13 5.24
N VAL A 20 -0.94 14.10 4.41
CA VAL A 20 0.28 13.40 3.98
C VAL A 20 0.63 13.92 2.61
N ILE A 21 1.74 14.67 2.52
CA ILE A 21 2.32 15.08 1.24
C ILE A 21 3.28 13.97 0.83
N TRP A 22 2.98 13.29 -0.27
CA TRP A 22 3.88 12.31 -0.85
C TRP A 22 5.09 13.02 -1.48
N GLN A 23 6.29 12.60 -1.07
CA GLN A 23 7.55 13.06 -1.62
C GLN A 23 8.30 11.84 -2.19
N PRO A 24 9.08 12.00 -3.27
CA PRO A 24 9.94 10.94 -3.75
C PRO A 24 10.95 10.56 -2.64
N PRO A 25 11.26 9.26 -2.48
CA PRO A 25 12.30 8.85 -1.55
C PRO A 25 13.67 9.39 -2.00
N PRO A 26 14.62 9.59 -1.07
CA PRO A 26 15.97 10.03 -1.41
C PRO A 26 16.64 9.12 -2.44
N PRO A 27 17.60 9.63 -3.23
CA PRO A 27 18.44 8.81 -4.09
C PRO A 27 19.06 7.62 -3.33
N GLN A 28 19.32 6.50 -4.03
CA GLN A 28 19.85 5.24 -3.47
C GLN A 28 18.87 4.40 -2.64
N TRP A 29 17.64 4.87 -2.42
CA TRP A 29 16.61 4.05 -1.80
C TRP A 29 16.13 2.95 -2.73
N ILE A 30 15.85 1.79 -2.15
CA ILE A 30 15.12 0.71 -2.81
C ILE A 30 13.63 0.91 -2.52
N LYS A 31 12.83 1.00 -3.58
CA LYS A 31 11.36 1.02 -3.52
C LYS A 31 10.83 -0.41 -3.67
N CYS A 32 10.00 -0.84 -2.74
CA CYS A 32 9.19 -2.05 -2.87
C CYS A 32 7.74 -1.65 -3.16
N ASN A 33 7.22 -2.04 -4.32
CA ASN A 33 5.79 -1.96 -4.61
C ASN A 33 5.18 -3.34 -4.41
N THR A 34 4.17 -3.46 -3.56
CA THR A 34 3.46 -4.71 -3.32
C THR A 34 2.01 -4.60 -3.78
N ASP A 35 1.44 -5.71 -4.23
CA ASP A 35 0.02 -5.84 -4.51
C ASP A 35 -0.46 -7.25 -4.15
N GLY A 36 -1.76 -7.37 -3.85
CA GLY A 36 -2.39 -8.61 -3.44
C GLY A 36 -3.68 -8.86 -4.20
N ALA A 37 -3.93 -10.12 -4.55
CA ALA A 37 -5.14 -10.56 -5.21
C ALA A 37 -5.75 -11.76 -4.49
N THR A 38 -7.08 -11.78 -4.41
CA THR A 38 -7.86 -12.83 -3.76
C THR A 38 -8.99 -13.29 -4.69
N THR A 39 -9.18 -14.60 -4.76
CA THR A 39 -10.35 -15.28 -5.32
C THR A 39 -11.12 -15.99 -4.19
N PRO A 40 -12.30 -16.57 -4.43
CA PRO A 40 -13.01 -17.33 -3.41
C PRO A 40 -12.23 -18.53 -2.84
N THR A 41 -11.24 -19.06 -3.57
CA THR A 41 -10.50 -20.29 -3.21
C THR A 41 -9.02 -20.07 -2.97
N ALA A 42 -8.47 -18.90 -3.31
CA ALA A 42 -7.04 -18.63 -3.20
C ALA A 42 -6.75 -17.16 -2.89
N SER A 43 -5.60 -16.90 -2.30
CA SER A 43 -5.06 -15.56 -2.13
C SER A 43 -3.56 -15.60 -2.40
N ALA A 44 -3.06 -14.58 -3.09
CA ALA A 44 -1.65 -14.43 -3.40
C ALA A 44 -1.26 -12.96 -3.29
N CYS A 45 0.03 -12.70 -3.10
CA CYS A 45 0.59 -11.36 -3.16
C CYS A 45 1.95 -11.39 -3.85
N GLY A 46 2.34 -10.25 -4.42
CA GLY A 46 3.61 -10.08 -5.10
C GLY A 46 4.22 -8.73 -4.74
N GLY A 47 5.55 -8.65 -4.87
CA GLY A 47 6.32 -7.45 -4.66
C GLY A 47 7.36 -7.28 -5.76
N ILE A 48 7.64 -6.04 -6.13
CA ILE A 48 8.72 -5.68 -7.06
C ILE A 48 9.62 -4.65 -6.41
N PHE A 49 10.92 -4.95 -6.42
CA PHE A 49 11.95 -4.08 -5.86
C PHE A 49 12.64 -3.31 -6.98
N ARG A 50 12.71 -1.99 -6.84
CA ARG A 50 13.37 -1.10 -7.80
C ARG A 50 14.30 -0.12 -7.09
N ASN A 51 15.39 0.27 -7.74
CA ASN A 51 16.23 1.37 -7.26
C ASN A 51 15.66 2.75 -7.66
N SER A 52 16.38 3.82 -7.32
CA SER A 52 16.00 5.19 -7.66
C SER A 52 15.97 5.49 -9.16
N ASN A 53 16.60 4.64 -9.99
CA ASN A 53 16.58 4.73 -11.46
C ASN A 53 15.44 3.88 -12.07
N ALA A 54 14.55 3.33 -11.24
CA ALA A 54 13.48 2.42 -11.65
C ALA A 54 13.96 1.07 -12.24
N GLU A 55 15.23 0.71 -12.05
CA GLU A 55 15.76 -0.59 -12.47
C GLU A 55 15.28 -1.69 -11.53
N PHE A 56 14.90 -2.85 -12.07
CA PHE A 56 14.52 -4.02 -11.28
C PHE A 56 15.72 -4.61 -10.57
N LEU A 57 15.52 -5.00 -9.30
CA LEU A 57 16.56 -5.63 -8.48
C LEU A 57 16.31 -7.13 -8.26
N CYS A 58 15.15 -7.64 -8.70
CA CYS A 58 14.72 -9.04 -8.60
C CYS A 58 13.69 -9.36 -9.68
#